data_AF-A0A6G3MMH6-F1
#
_entry.id   AF-A0A6G3MMH6-F1
#
_cell.length_a   1.000
_cell.length_b   1.000
_cell.length_c   1.000
_cell.angle_alpha   90.00
_cell.angle_beta   90.00
_cell.angle_gamma   90.00
#
_symmetry.space_group_name_H-M   'P 1'
#
loop_
_entity.id
_entity.type
_entity.pdbx_description
1 polymer ?
#
loop_
_entity_poly.entity_id
_entity_poly.type
_entity_poly.pdbx_seq_one_letter_code
_entity_poly.pdbx_strand_id
1 'polypeptide(L)'
;MMNTPMIVMKDTQKRESGRRVQLANISAAKAVSDIVRTCLGPRAMLKMLLDPMGGIVLTNDGNCILREIQVQHPAAKTIIEISRTQDEEVGDGTTSVVILAGELMSRAESLFSQNL
;
A
#
# COMPACT_ATOMS: atom_id res chain seq x y z
N MET A 1 -14.41 -41.05 13.47
CA MET A 1 -13.59 -39.94 14.04
C MET A 1 -13.05 -39.15 12.86
N MET A 2 -13.53 -37.91 12.64
CA MET A 2 -13.07 -37.06 11.54
C MET A 2 -11.65 -36.56 11.88
N ASN A 3 -10.68 -36.97 11.06
CA ASN A 3 -9.28 -36.57 11.15
C ASN A 3 -9.18 -35.11 10.68
N THR A 4 -9.22 -34.15 11.60
CA THR A 4 -8.97 -32.75 11.29
C THR A 4 -7.53 -32.61 10.79
N PRO A 5 -7.28 -32.07 9.58
CA PRO A 5 -5.93 -32.02 9.04
C PRO A 5 -5.04 -31.14 9.91
N MET A 6 -3.95 -31.74 10.44
CA MET A 6 -2.90 -31.02 11.16
C MET A 6 -2.07 -30.25 10.12
N ILE A 7 -2.21 -28.92 10.10
CA ILE A 7 -1.38 -28.05 9.25
C ILE A 7 -0.05 -27.86 9.97
N VAL A 8 1.02 -28.46 9.44
CA VAL A 8 2.39 -28.26 9.94
C VAL A 8 2.91 -26.93 9.40
N MET A 9 2.92 -25.89 10.24
CA MET A 9 3.64 -24.64 9.96
C MET A 9 5.02 -24.68 10.59
N LYS A 10 6.02 -24.07 9.93
CA LYS A 10 7.33 -23.84 10.55
C LYS A 10 7.18 -22.83 11.69
N ASP A 11 7.88 -23.03 12.80
CA ASP A 11 7.81 -22.18 14.01
C ASP A 11 8.07 -20.68 13.76
N THR A 12 8.70 -20.33 12.63
CA THR A 12 8.98 -18.95 12.22
C THR A 12 7.84 -18.25 11.48
N GLN A 13 6.78 -18.96 11.10
CA GLN A 13 5.70 -18.38 10.30
C GLN A 13 4.63 -17.72 11.18
N LYS A 14 4.45 -16.41 11.01
CA LYS A 14 3.35 -15.66 11.63
C LYS A 14 2.07 -15.85 10.82
N ARG A 15 1.06 -16.47 11.42
CA ARG A 15 -0.30 -16.50 10.89
C ARG A 15 -1.17 -15.51 11.66
N GLU A 16 -1.67 -14.51 10.95
CA GLU A 16 -2.72 -13.65 11.49
C GLU A 16 -4.05 -14.02 10.81
N SER A 17 -5.17 -13.84 11.50
CA SER A 17 -6.49 -14.20 10.98
C SER A 17 -7.58 -13.24 11.45
N GLY A 18 -8.68 -13.23 10.69
CA GLY A 18 -9.90 -12.47 11.02
C GLY A 18 -9.76 -10.96 10.84
N ARG A 19 -10.58 -10.23 11.59
CA ARG A 19 -10.77 -8.77 11.45
C ARG A 19 -9.50 -7.96 11.67
N ARG A 20 -8.60 -8.43 12.53
CA ARG A 20 -7.31 -7.77 12.78
C ARG A 20 -6.46 -7.66 11.50
N VAL A 21 -6.45 -8.69 10.66
CA VAL A 21 -5.72 -8.68 9.39
C VAL A 21 -6.34 -7.72 8.39
N GLN A 22 -7.68 -7.70 8.32
CA GLN A 22 -8.40 -6.79 7.45
C GLN A 22 -8.08 -5.33 7.79
N LEU A 23 -8.13 -4.97 9.08
CA LEU A 23 -7.79 -3.63 9.56
C LEU A 23 -6.32 -3.28 9.31
N ALA A 24 -5.39 -4.21 9.55
CA ALA A 24 -3.97 -3.99 9.29
C ALA A 24 -3.69 -3.75 7.80
N ASN A 25 -4.31 -4.54 6.91
CA ASN A 25 -4.20 -4.37 5.46
C ASN A 25 -4.70 -3.00 5.01
N ILE A 26 -5.88 -2.58 5.50
CA ILE A 26 -6.48 -1.28 5.18
C ILE A 26 -5.59 -0.14 5.65
N SER A 27 -5.14 -0.21 6.91
CA SER A 27 -4.26 0.82 7.48
C SER A 27 -2.96 0.96 6.69
N ALA A 28 -2.38 -0.15 6.24
CA ALA A 28 -1.17 -0.13 5.43
C ALA A 28 -1.41 0.49 4.04
N ALA A 29 -2.52 0.14 3.38
CA ALA A 29 -2.89 0.72 2.09
C ALA A 29 -3.17 2.22 2.18
N LYS A 30 -3.90 2.64 3.23
CA LYS A 30 -4.19 4.05 3.50
C LYS A 30 -2.91 4.86 3.73
N ALA A 31 -1.98 4.33 4.53
CA ALA A 31 -0.71 4.99 4.79
C ALA A 31 0.08 5.25 3.49
N VAL A 32 0.15 4.27 2.58
CA VAL A 32 0.80 4.44 1.26
C VAL A 32 0.11 5.53 0.44
N SER A 33 -1.22 5.52 0.40
CA SER A 33 -1.99 6.52 -0.36
C SER A 33 -1.80 7.94 0.17
N ASP A 34 -1.69 8.11 1.48
CA ASP A 34 -1.54 9.42 2.12
C ASP A 34 -0.16 10.04 1.86
N ILE A 35 0.88 9.23 1.65
CA ILE A 35 2.23 9.70 1.29
C ILE A 35 2.21 10.46 -0.04
N VAL A 36 1.53 9.90 -1.04
CA VAL A 36 1.48 10.44 -2.42
C VAL A 36 0.29 11.37 -2.66
N ARG A 37 -0.68 11.44 -1.73
CA ARG A 37 -1.91 12.25 -1.87
C ARG A 37 -1.64 13.70 -2.25
N THR A 38 -0.62 14.31 -1.66
CA THR A 38 -0.27 15.72 -1.91
C THR A 38 0.48 15.95 -3.23
N CYS A 39 0.87 14.88 -3.91
CA CYS A 39 1.57 14.94 -5.19
C CYS A 39 0.60 14.93 -6.37
N LEU A 40 -0.71 14.83 -6.11
CA LEU A 40 -1.74 14.84 -7.15
C LEU A 40 -2.13 16.26 -7.56
N GLY A 41 -2.16 16.51 -8.88
CA GLY A 41 -2.70 17.72 -9.49
C GLY A 41 -1.65 18.76 -9.89
N PRO A 42 -2.07 19.89 -10.51
CA PRO A 42 -1.16 20.89 -11.09
C PRO A 42 -0.39 21.71 -10.04
N ARG A 43 -0.82 21.64 -8.77
CA ARG A 43 -0.13 22.24 -7.60
C ARG A 43 0.42 21.15 -6.68
N ALA A 44 0.94 20.09 -7.27
CA ALA A 44 1.58 18.99 -6.54
C ALA A 44 2.75 19.48 -5.68
N MET A 45 2.84 18.96 -4.46
CA MET A 45 4.00 19.17 -3.61
C MET A 45 5.09 18.16 -3.96
N LEU A 46 6.33 18.64 -4.07
CA LEU A 46 7.51 17.78 -4.21
C LEU A 46 7.80 17.06 -2.89
N LYS A 47 8.22 15.81 -2.99
CA LYS A 47 8.77 15.03 -1.88
C LYS A 47 10.27 14.97 -2.01
N MET A 48 10.96 15.22 -0.90
CA MET A 48 12.39 14.97 -0.76
C MET A 48 12.56 13.56 -0.22
N LEU A 49 13.20 12.70 -1.02
CA LEU A 49 13.53 11.33 -0.70
C LEU A 49 15.03 11.26 -0.41
N LEU A 50 15.38 10.55 0.65
CA LEU A 50 16.76 10.33 1.07
C LEU A 50 17.06 8.84 0.96
N ASP A 51 18.01 8.50 0.09
CA ASP A 51 18.56 7.15 -0.02
C ASP A 51 19.44 6.87 1.23
N PRO A 52 19.43 5.64 1.78
CA PRO A 52 20.45 5.16 2.72
C PRO A 52 21.91 5.56 2.42
N MET A 53 22.28 5.73 1.15
CA MET A 53 23.62 6.15 0.74
C MET A 53 23.84 7.69 0.76
N GLY A 54 22.84 8.47 1.18
CA GLY A 54 22.89 9.93 1.25
C GLY A 54 22.52 10.65 -0.05
N GLY A 55 22.01 9.91 -1.06
CA GLY A 55 21.44 10.49 -2.27
C GLY A 55 20.13 11.23 -1.98
N ILE A 56 19.95 12.40 -2.58
CA ILE A 56 18.73 13.21 -2.43
C ILE A 56 17.99 13.24 -3.75
N VAL A 57 16.73 12.78 -3.75
CA VAL A 57 15.84 12.83 -4.91
C VAL A 57 14.65 13.72 -4.58
N LEU A 58 14.36 14.69 -5.45
CA LEU A 58 13.21 15.57 -5.33
C LEU A 58 12.24 15.28 -6.47
N THR A 59 11.07 14.76 -6.16
CA THR A 59 10.08 14.39 -7.19
C THR A 59 8.64 14.54 -6.69
N ASN A 60 7.72 14.77 -7.63
CA ASN A 60 6.27 14.72 -7.43
C ASN A 60 5.64 13.52 -8.14
N ASP A 61 6.41 12.69 -8.87
CA ASP A 61 5.89 11.48 -9.46
C ASP A 61 5.66 10.42 -8.37
N GLY A 62 4.39 10.03 -8.20
CA GLY A 62 3.97 9.02 -7.24
C GLY A 62 4.67 7.68 -7.45
N ASN A 63 4.87 7.25 -8.70
CA ASN A 63 5.53 5.96 -8.98
C ASN A 63 7.02 6.00 -8.57
N CYS A 64 7.74 7.07 -8.93
CA CYS A 64 9.12 7.27 -8.47
C CYS A 64 9.20 7.33 -6.93
N ILE A 65 8.31 8.07 -6.25
CA ILE A 65 8.27 8.13 -4.79
C ILE A 65 8.08 6.74 -4.17
N LEU A 66 7.13 5.96 -4.69
CA LEU A 66 6.79 4.66 -4.13
C LEU A 66 7.85 3.59 -4.38
N ARG A 67 8.67 3.72 -5.42
CA ARG A 67 9.81 2.82 -5.70
C ARG A 67 10.97 2.99 -4.73
N GLU A 68 11.19 4.22 -4.23
CA GLU A 68 12.27 4.50 -3.28
C GLU A 68 11.92 4.12 -1.83
N ILE A 69 10.63 3.98 -1.51
CA ILE A 69 10.19 3.67 -0.15
C ILE A 69 10.28 2.16 0.12
N GLN A 70 11.05 1.79 1.14
CA GLN A 70 11.11 0.41 1.62
C GLN A 70 9.90 0.05 2.48
N VAL A 71 9.00 -0.76 1.93
CA VAL A 71 7.80 -1.22 2.63
C VAL A 71 7.91 -2.69 3.02
N GLN A 72 7.60 -3.01 4.29
CA GLN A 72 7.61 -4.38 4.80
C GLN A 72 6.25 -5.07 4.68
N HIS A 73 5.16 -4.32 4.83
CA HIS A 73 3.80 -4.87 4.89
C HIS A 73 3.30 -5.36 3.51
N PRO A 74 2.84 -6.61 3.35
CA PRO A 74 2.44 -7.16 2.05
C PRO A 74 1.35 -6.35 1.34
N ALA A 75 0.29 -5.95 2.05
CA ALA A 75 -0.78 -5.16 1.45
C ALA A 75 -0.30 -3.83 0.86
N ALA A 76 0.68 -3.18 1.51
CA ALA A 76 1.24 -1.93 1.02
C ALA A 76 2.15 -2.16 -0.20
N LYS A 77 2.87 -3.29 -0.28
CA LYS A 77 3.60 -3.68 -1.49
C LYS A 77 2.66 -3.84 -2.69
N THR A 78 1.52 -4.51 -2.49
CA THR A 78 0.52 -4.68 -3.55
C THR A 78 -0.02 -3.34 -4.05
N ILE A 79 -0.25 -2.35 -3.15
CA ILE A 79 -0.67 -1.01 -3.58
C ILE A 79 0.43 -0.30 -4.40
N ILE A 80 1.69 -0.46 -4.05
CA ILE A 80 2.82 0.09 -4.83
C ILE A 80 2.90 -0.56 -6.21
N GLU A 81 2.66 -1.87 -6.31
CA GLU A 81 2.64 -2.59 -7.59
C GLU A 81 1.57 -2.06 -8.53
N ILE A 82 0.39 -1.63 -8.03
CA ILE A 82 -0.65 -1.00 -8.86
C ILE A 82 -0.14 0.27 -9.54
N SER A 83 0.63 1.09 -8.82
CA SER A 83 1.27 2.30 -9.39
C SER A 83 2.22 1.93 -10.52
N ARG A 84 2.99 0.85 -10.34
CA ARG A 84 3.97 0.40 -11.33
C ARG A 84 3.28 -0.15 -12.57
N THR A 85 2.23 -0.96 -12.43
CA THR A 85 1.49 -1.46 -13.59
C THR A 85 0.83 -0.33 -14.38
N GLN A 86 0.30 0.69 -13.70
CA GLN A 86 -0.28 1.85 -14.36
C GLN A 86 0.76 2.66 -15.14
N ASP A 87 1.96 2.81 -14.57
CA ASP A 87 3.11 3.46 -15.20
C ASP A 87 3.59 2.71 -16.46
N GLU A 88 3.65 1.38 -16.40
CA GLU A 88 4.06 0.53 -17.53
C GLU A 88 3.07 0.57 -18.70
N GLU A 89 1.76 0.67 -18.41
CA GLU A 89 0.71 0.66 -19.45
C GLU A 89 0.50 2.02 -20.11
N VAL A 90 0.36 3.09 -19.32
CA VAL A 90 -0.05 4.42 -19.82
C VAL A 90 0.93 5.53 -19.46
N GLY A 91 1.75 5.33 -18.41
CA GLY A 91 2.73 6.32 -17.95
C GLY A 91 2.12 7.54 -17.23
N ASP A 92 0.80 7.56 -17.01
CA ASP A 92 0.09 8.60 -16.26
C ASP A 92 -0.99 8.00 -15.37
N GLY A 93 -1.47 8.77 -14.39
CA GLY A 93 -2.48 8.33 -13.43
C GLY A 93 -1.94 7.45 -12.31
N THR A 94 -0.62 7.28 -12.21
CA THR A 94 0.09 6.50 -11.18
C THR A 94 -0.31 6.94 -9.77
N THR A 95 -0.31 8.25 -9.53
CA THR A 95 -0.73 8.84 -8.25
C THR A 95 -2.23 8.68 -8.01
N SER A 96 -3.05 8.88 -9.05
CA SER A 96 -4.52 8.80 -8.97
C SER A 96 -5.00 7.41 -8.58
N VAL A 97 -4.44 6.37 -9.19
CA VAL A 97 -4.87 4.98 -8.94
C VAL A 97 -4.54 4.54 -7.52
N VAL A 98 -3.39 4.96 -6.99
CA VAL A 98 -2.98 4.66 -5.61
C VAL A 98 -3.89 5.36 -4.60
N ILE A 99 -4.21 6.64 -4.84
CA ILE A 99 -5.12 7.40 -3.96
C ILE A 99 -6.52 6.79 -3.98
N LEU A 100 -7.02 6.43 -5.16
CA LEU A 100 -8.33 5.80 -5.31
C LEU A 100 -8.39 4.45 -4.56
N ALA A 101 -7.36 3.61 -4.72
CA ALA A 101 -7.28 2.33 -4.02
C ALA A 101 -7.24 2.51 -2.49
N GLY A 102 -6.46 3.46 -1.99
CA GLY A 102 -6.40 3.78 -0.56
C GLY A 102 -7.73 4.30 -0.01
N GLU A 103 -8.44 5.15 -0.76
CA GLU A 103 -9.75 5.67 -0.38
C GLU A 103 -10.80 4.54 -0.35
N LEU A 104 -10.80 3.64 -1.34
CA LEU A 104 -11.68 2.46 -1.33
C LEU A 104 -11.46 1.58 -0.10
N MET A 105 -10.20 1.36 0.29
CA MET A 105 -9.87 0.62 1.52
C MET A 105 -10.36 1.36 2.77
N SER A 106 -10.22 2.68 2.82
CA SER A 106 -10.75 3.49 3.94
C SER A 106 -12.27 3.44 4.02
N ARG A 107 -12.98 3.36 2.88
CA ARG A 107 -14.44 3.20 2.86
C ARG A 107 -14.86 1.80 3.29
N ALA A 108 -14.10 0.78 2.91
CA ALA A 108 -14.32 -0.59 3.36
C ALA A 108 -14.18 -0.74 4.88
N GLU A 109 -13.28 0.01 5.52
CA GLU A 109 -13.15 0.02 6.99
C GLU A 109 -14.47 0.35 7.69
N SER A 110 -15.19 1.35 7.18
CA SER A 110 -16.51 1.73 7.70
C SER A 110 -17.54 0.61 7.53
N LEU A 111 -17.47 -0.18 6.46
CA LEU A 111 -18.39 -1.30 6.24
C LEU A 111 -18.10 -2.45 7.22
N PHE A 112 -16.83 -2.79 7.41
CA PHE A 112 -16.43 -3.77 8.42
C PHE A 112 -16.85 -3.34 9.83
N SER A 113 -16.82 -2.03 10.12
CA SER A 113 -17.33 -1.48 11.39
C SER A 113 -18.80 -1.84 11.65
N GLN A 114 -19.61 -1.90 10.59
CA GLN A 114 -21.04 -2.23 10.62
C GLN A 114 -21.31 -3.74 10.54
N ASN A 115 -20.27 -4.59 10.59
CA ASN A 115 -20.33 -6.05 10.40
C ASN A 115 -20.89 -6.45 9.01
N LEU A 116 -20.65 -5.61 8.01
CA LEU A 116 -20.84 -5.93 6.59
C LEU A 116 -19.53 -6.47 5.99
#